data_AF-A0A3C1IJF2-F1
#
_entry.id   AF-A0A3C1IJF2-F1
#
_cell.length_a   1.000
_cell.length_b   1.000
_cell.length_c   1.000
_cell.angle_alpha   90.00
_cell.angle_beta   90.00
_cell.angle_gamma   90.00
#
_symmetry.space_group_name_H-M   'P 1'
#
loop_
_entity.id
_entity.type
_entity.pdbx_description
1 polymer ?
#
loop_
_entity_poly.entity_id
_entity_poly.type
_entity_poly.pdbx_seq_one_letter_code
_entity_poly.pdbx_strand_id
1 'polypeptide(L)'
;MSDAAVTTAAYRHTGPASLSLITMINNGSGTGAHTSLMINASQRVIFDPAGTVRHARLPEKDDVLFGVTPAIEDFYVRAHARKTHHVVIQTLEVPPDVAELALQKALAHGAVYAAQCSLRTSQILASLPGFDHLPVVWFPNQLKNAFGRLEGVTEVTLHEYDEADKTLA
;
A
#
# COMPACT_ATOMS: atom_id res chain seq x y z
N MET A 1 -2.01 -13.22 14.67
CA MET A 1 -3.29 -13.74 14.13
C MET A 1 -3.07 -15.18 13.67
N SER A 2 -4.05 -16.08 13.72
CA SER A 2 -3.90 -17.45 13.20
C SER A 2 -4.20 -17.51 11.70
N ASP A 3 -3.64 -18.48 10.98
CA ASP A 3 -3.84 -18.63 9.53
C ASP A 3 -5.32 -18.84 9.15
N ALA A 4 -6.12 -19.46 10.02
CA ALA A 4 -7.57 -19.63 9.81
C ALA A 4 -8.36 -18.30 9.81
N ALA A 5 -7.92 -17.33 10.62
CA ALA A 5 -8.52 -15.99 10.66
C ALA A 5 -8.17 -15.17 9.41
N VAL A 6 -6.99 -15.41 8.80
CA VAL A 6 -6.60 -14.80 7.52
C VAL A 6 -7.50 -15.30 6.38
N THR A 7 -7.73 -16.60 6.27
CA THR A 7 -8.55 -17.19 5.21
C THR A 7 -10.00 -16.72 5.26
N THR A 8 -10.56 -16.52 6.45
CA THR A 8 -11.93 -16.01 6.63
C THR A 8 -12.05 -14.53 6.26
N ALA A 9 -10.95 -13.79 6.35
CA ALA A 9 -10.88 -12.38 5.99
C ALA A 9 -10.57 -12.13 4.51
N ALA A 10 -10.25 -13.15 3.71
CA ALA A 10 -9.87 -12.96 2.31
C ALA A 10 -11.00 -12.28 1.53
N TYR A 11 -10.72 -11.09 0.98
CA TYR A 11 -11.64 -10.38 0.11
C TYR A 11 -11.13 -10.43 -1.32
N ARG A 12 -11.96 -10.92 -2.24
CA ARG A 12 -11.69 -10.88 -3.67
C ARG A 12 -12.40 -9.68 -4.28
N HIS A 13 -11.63 -8.73 -4.79
CA HIS A 13 -12.18 -7.59 -5.50
C HIS A 13 -12.56 -7.98 -6.94
N THR A 14 -13.59 -7.33 -7.50
CA THR A 14 -14.08 -7.62 -8.86
C THR A 14 -13.34 -6.88 -9.96
N GLY A 15 -12.50 -5.89 -9.60
CA GLY A 15 -11.68 -5.14 -10.54
C GLY A 15 -10.50 -5.92 -11.12
N PRO A 16 -9.79 -5.36 -12.12
CA PRO A 16 -8.64 -5.99 -12.75
C PRO A 16 -7.49 -6.18 -11.76
N ALA A 17 -6.60 -7.13 -12.07
CA ALA A 17 -5.38 -7.30 -11.29
C ALA A 17 -4.53 -6.03 -11.35
N SER A 18 -4.10 -5.52 -10.20
CA SER A 18 -3.47 -4.20 -10.12
C SER A 18 -2.53 -4.07 -8.92
N LEU A 19 -1.56 -3.18 -9.05
CA LEU A 19 -0.68 -2.73 -7.99
C LEU A 19 -0.92 -1.24 -7.76
N SER A 20 -1.25 -0.85 -6.53
CA SER A 20 -1.39 0.57 -6.16
C SER A 20 -0.35 0.95 -5.11
N LEU A 21 0.59 1.81 -5.51
CA LEU A 21 1.55 2.41 -4.60
C LEU A 21 0.89 3.59 -3.90
N ILE A 22 0.79 3.51 -2.57
CA ILE A 22 0.22 4.56 -1.74
C ILE A 22 1.38 5.27 -1.05
N THR A 23 1.45 6.59 -1.18
CA THR A 23 2.52 7.41 -0.61
C THR A 23 1.93 8.55 0.20
N MET A 24 2.33 8.65 1.46
CA MET A 24 1.90 9.71 2.38
C MET A 24 2.97 10.80 2.34
N ILE A 25 2.59 12.02 1.96
CA ILE A 25 3.51 13.14 1.76
C ILE A 25 3.19 14.23 2.75
N ASN A 26 4.21 14.69 3.47
CA ASN A 26 4.08 15.80 4.40
C ASN A 26 3.79 17.10 3.63
N ASN A 27 2.72 17.80 4.01
CA ASN A 27 2.27 19.03 3.33
C ASN A 27 3.24 20.20 3.50
N GLY A 28 4.01 20.25 4.59
CA GLY A 28 4.96 21.32 4.87
C GLY A 28 6.30 21.14 4.15
N SER A 29 6.89 19.95 4.27
CA SER A 29 8.23 19.67 3.71
C SER A 29 8.20 19.06 2.31
N GLY A 30 7.07 18.53 1.85
CA GLY A 30 6.97 17.73 0.62
C GLY A 30 7.64 16.35 0.70
N THR A 31 8.17 15.97 1.87
CA THR A 31 8.84 14.68 2.06
C THR A 31 7.82 13.56 2.28
N GLY A 32 8.06 12.42 1.66
CA GLY A 32 7.30 11.19 1.80
C GLY A 32 7.58 10.59 3.17
N ALA A 33 6.55 10.58 4.01
CA ALA A 33 6.62 10.08 5.38
C ALA A 33 6.44 8.56 5.44
N HIS A 34 5.69 7.98 4.50
CA HIS A 34 5.38 6.56 4.48
C HIS A 34 4.99 6.07 3.08
N THR A 35 5.09 4.76 2.85
CA THR A 35 4.55 4.11 1.66
C THR A 35 4.06 2.69 1.94
N SER A 36 3.01 2.31 1.24
CA SER A 36 2.43 0.97 1.24
C SER A 36 2.05 0.54 -0.16
N LEU A 37 1.81 -0.76 -0.34
CA LEU A 37 1.45 -1.36 -1.62
C LEU A 37 0.13 -2.11 -1.47
N MET A 38 -0.93 -1.59 -2.09
CA MET A 38 -2.17 -2.35 -2.26
C MET A 38 -2.02 -3.28 -3.47
N ILE A 39 -2.31 -4.55 -3.25
CA ILE A 39 -2.19 -5.61 -4.26
C ILE A 39 -3.58 -6.18 -4.49
N ASN A 40 -4.07 -6.09 -5.73
CA ASN A 40 -5.31 -6.74 -6.14
C ASN A 40 -4.97 -7.98 -6.98
N ALA A 41 -5.01 -9.16 -6.36
CA ALA A 41 -4.69 -10.45 -6.97
C ALA A 41 -5.82 -11.47 -6.73
N SER A 42 -5.50 -12.73 -6.40
CA SER A 42 -6.50 -13.70 -5.92
C SER A 42 -7.28 -13.23 -4.68
N GLN A 43 -6.69 -12.32 -3.91
CA GLN A 43 -7.30 -11.53 -2.85
C GLN A 43 -6.71 -10.12 -2.86
N ARG A 44 -7.42 -9.15 -2.27
CA ARG A 44 -6.96 -7.78 -2.12
C ARG A 44 -6.40 -7.54 -0.73
N VAL A 45 -5.13 -7.13 -0.68
CA VAL A 45 -4.38 -6.86 0.55
C VAL A 45 -3.66 -5.51 0.45
N ILE A 46 -3.25 -4.96 1.59
CA ILE A 46 -2.30 -3.86 1.65
C ILE A 46 -1.07 -4.36 2.40
N PHE A 47 0.08 -4.35 1.73
CA PHE A 47 1.37 -4.49 2.40
C PHE A 47 1.79 -3.11 2.94
N ASP A 48 1.76 -2.95 4.26
CA ASP A 48 2.01 -1.73 5.01
C ASP A 48 3.27 -1.88 5.88
N PRO A 49 4.47 -2.00 5.30
CA PRO A 49 5.69 -2.34 6.03
C PRO A 49 6.01 -1.34 7.14
N ALA A 50 6.27 -1.85 8.34
CA ALA A 50 6.43 -1.10 9.59
C ALA A 50 5.17 -0.42 10.15
N GLY A 51 4.01 -0.67 9.54
CA GLY A 51 2.65 -0.47 10.04
C GLY A 51 2.40 0.85 10.79
N THR A 52 1.80 1.84 10.14
CA THR A 52 1.41 3.09 10.85
C THR A 52 -0.07 3.13 11.24
N VAL A 53 -0.90 2.26 10.67
CA VAL A 53 -2.32 2.14 11.02
C VAL A 53 -2.58 0.84 11.75
N ARG A 54 -2.91 0.96 13.04
CA ARG A 54 -3.49 -0.12 13.83
C ARG A 54 -4.96 0.18 14.04
N HIS A 55 -5.83 -0.51 13.31
CA HIS A 55 -7.26 -0.47 13.57
C HIS A 55 -7.70 -1.83 14.14
N ALA A 56 -8.40 -1.83 15.28
CA ALA A 56 -8.84 -3.05 15.98
C ALA A 56 -9.75 -3.99 15.16
N ARG A 57 -10.15 -3.58 13.95
CA ARG A 57 -11.08 -4.29 13.06
C ARG A 57 -10.43 -4.81 11.78
N LEU A 58 -9.15 -4.55 11.53
CA LEU A 58 -8.46 -5.04 10.33
C LEU A 58 -7.62 -6.27 10.66
N PRO A 59 -7.91 -7.42 10.03
CA PRO A 59 -7.06 -8.59 10.13
C PRO A 59 -5.67 -8.29 9.56
N GLU A 60 -4.65 -8.33 10.43
CA GLU A 60 -3.26 -8.05 10.08
C GLU A 60 -2.37 -9.26 10.42
N LYS A 61 -1.44 -9.58 9.52
CA LYS A 61 -0.34 -10.52 9.80
C LYS A 61 0.92 -10.02 9.10
N ASP A 62 1.99 -9.82 9.88
CA ASP A 62 3.33 -9.48 9.39
C ASP A 62 3.33 -8.31 8.39
N ASP A 63 2.72 -7.19 8.79
CA ASP A 63 2.55 -5.96 7.99
C ASP A 63 1.64 -6.09 6.76
N VAL A 64 0.89 -7.19 6.63
CA VAL A 64 -0.12 -7.36 5.58
C VAL A 64 -1.51 -7.23 6.19
N LEU A 65 -2.28 -6.26 5.67
CA LEU A 65 -3.69 -6.05 5.96
C LEU A 65 -4.55 -6.87 4.98
N PHE A 66 -5.41 -7.74 5.52
CA PHE A 66 -6.29 -8.62 4.74
C PHE A 66 -7.72 -8.08 4.70
N GLY A 67 -8.50 -8.60 3.76
CA GLY A 67 -9.92 -8.27 3.65
C GLY A 67 -10.18 -6.84 3.21
N VAL A 68 -9.29 -6.29 2.38
CA VAL A 68 -9.32 -4.88 1.98
C VAL A 68 -10.51 -4.64 1.05
N THR A 69 -11.71 -4.42 1.59
CA THR A 69 -12.90 -3.98 0.84
C THR A 69 -12.77 -2.51 0.41
N PRO A 70 -13.59 -2.00 -0.52
CA PRO A 70 -13.55 -0.58 -0.90
C PRO A 70 -13.72 0.37 0.30
N ALA A 71 -14.55 0.01 1.28
CA ALA A 71 -14.71 0.78 2.51
C ALA A 71 -13.44 0.77 3.39
N ILE A 72 -12.71 -0.35 3.41
CA ILE A 72 -11.44 -0.45 4.15
C ILE A 72 -10.33 0.34 3.46
N GLU A 73 -10.28 0.31 2.14
CA GLU A 73 -9.36 1.12 1.34
C GLU A 73 -9.59 2.62 1.59
N ASP A 74 -10.85 3.09 1.48
CA ASP A 74 -11.21 4.49 1.76
C ASP A 74 -10.84 4.88 3.19
N PHE A 75 -11.16 4.04 4.17
CA PHE A 75 -10.76 4.25 5.56
C PHE A 75 -9.23 4.34 5.71
N TYR A 76 -8.48 3.40 5.12
CA TYR A 76 -7.02 3.37 5.20
C TYR A 76 -6.42 4.65 4.63
N VAL A 77 -6.89 5.09 3.46
CA VAL A 77 -6.40 6.27 2.79
C VAL A 77 -6.75 7.54 3.57
N ARG A 78 -7.99 7.70 4.03
CA ARG A 78 -8.42 8.86 4.83
C ARG A 78 -7.75 8.92 6.20
N ALA A 79 -7.45 7.79 6.83
CA ALA A 79 -6.67 7.78 8.08
C ALA A 79 -5.26 8.40 7.90
N HIS A 80 -4.74 8.40 6.67
CA HIS A 80 -3.44 8.97 6.32
C HIS A 80 -3.52 10.35 5.69
N ALA A 81 -4.61 10.68 4.99
CA ALA A 81 -4.88 12.04 4.53
C ALA A 81 -5.35 12.89 5.72
N ARG A 82 -4.58 13.91 6.08
CA ARG A 82 -4.86 14.82 7.20
C ARG A 82 -4.25 16.19 6.93
N LYS A 83 -4.57 17.20 7.74
CA LYS A 83 -3.98 18.55 7.61
C LYS A 83 -2.45 18.57 7.41
N THR A 84 -1.72 17.62 8.01
CA THR A 84 -0.26 17.54 7.89
C THR A 84 0.25 16.70 6.72
N HIS A 85 -0.58 15.83 6.13
CA HIS A 85 -0.17 14.91 5.07
C HIS A 85 -1.26 14.72 4.01
N HIS A 86 -0.89 14.76 2.74
CA HIS A 86 -1.75 14.27 1.66
C HIS A 86 -1.32 12.86 1.25
N VAL A 87 -2.22 12.15 0.59
CA VAL A 87 -1.96 10.81 0.07
C VAL A 87 -1.94 10.86 -1.45
N VAL A 88 -0.90 10.30 -2.04
CA VAL A 88 -0.81 10.05 -3.49
C VAL A 88 -0.96 8.56 -3.72
N ILE A 89 -1.91 8.17 -4.55
CA ILE A 89 -2.19 6.79 -4.93
C ILE A 89 -1.85 6.66 -6.41
N GLN A 90 -0.92 5.78 -6.74
CA GLN A 90 -0.53 5.47 -8.11
C GLN A 90 -0.90 4.03 -8.42
N THR A 91 -1.82 3.81 -9.35
CA THR A 91 -2.35 2.49 -9.69
C THR A 91 -1.93 2.08 -11.09
N LEU A 92 -1.41 0.87 -11.21
CA LEU A 92 -1.09 0.20 -12.46
C LEU A 92 -1.84 -1.12 -12.55
N GLU A 93 -2.61 -1.31 -13.61
CA GLU A 93 -3.12 -2.64 -13.97
C GLU A 93 -1.96 -3.51 -14.46
N VAL A 94 -1.93 -4.76 -14.01
CA VAL A 94 -0.84 -5.71 -14.31
C VAL A 94 -1.42 -7.06 -14.72
N PRO A 95 -0.63 -7.90 -15.42
CA PRO A 95 -0.99 -9.29 -15.62
C PRO A 95 -1.33 -10.00 -14.28
N PRO A 96 -2.35 -10.88 -14.24
CA PRO A 96 -2.78 -11.53 -12.99
C PRO A 96 -1.68 -12.31 -12.25
N ASP A 97 -0.78 -12.93 -13.00
CA ASP A 97 0.39 -13.65 -12.47
C ASP A 97 1.40 -12.71 -11.79
N VAL A 98 1.57 -11.49 -12.30
CA VAL A 98 2.40 -10.44 -11.66
C VAL A 98 1.79 -9.99 -10.34
N ALA A 99 0.48 -9.74 -10.30
CA ALA A 99 -0.21 -9.39 -9.05
C ALA A 99 -0.14 -10.52 -8.02
N GLU A 100 -0.32 -11.77 -8.46
CA GLU A 100 -0.23 -12.94 -7.58
C GLU A 100 1.18 -13.13 -7.02
N LEU A 101 2.21 -12.92 -7.85
CA LEU A 101 3.60 -12.96 -7.39
C LEU A 101 3.89 -11.84 -6.38
N ALA A 102 3.35 -10.63 -6.58
CA ALA A 102 3.46 -9.54 -5.62
C ALA A 102 2.81 -9.91 -4.28
N LEU A 103 1.61 -10.51 -4.31
CA LEU A 103 0.91 -10.99 -3.12
C LEU A 103 1.77 -12.03 -2.38
N GLN A 104 2.28 -13.04 -3.08
CA GLN A 104 3.13 -14.07 -2.47
C GLN A 104 4.37 -13.48 -1.82
N LYS A 105 5.03 -12.52 -2.47
CA LYS A 105 6.22 -11.84 -1.93
C LYS A 105 5.89 -10.99 -0.70
N ALA A 106 4.76 -10.28 -0.70
CA ALA A 106 4.29 -9.53 0.47
C ALA A 106 4.02 -10.45 1.66
N LEU A 107 3.34 -11.57 1.44
CA LEU A 107 3.05 -12.56 2.48
C LEU A 107 4.31 -13.25 3.02
N ALA A 108 5.32 -13.45 2.18
CA ALA A 108 6.59 -14.08 2.56
C ALA A 108 7.59 -13.11 3.22
N HIS A 109 7.33 -11.80 3.20
CA HIS A 109 8.30 -10.81 3.64
C HIS A 109 8.56 -10.86 5.16
N GLY A 110 7.51 -11.12 5.95
CA GLY A 110 7.58 -11.01 7.41
C GLY A 110 7.58 -9.55 7.90
N ALA A 111 7.51 -9.37 9.22
CA ALA A 111 7.46 -8.05 9.85
C ALA A 111 8.68 -7.17 9.51
N VAL A 112 8.44 -5.90 9.24
CA VAL A 112 9.42 -4.93 8.76
C VAL A 112 9.79 -3.94 9.86
N TYR A 113 11.08 -3.65 9.97
CA TYR A 113 11.56 -2.62 10.89
C TYR A 113 11.14 -1.21 10.46
N ALA A 114 10.94 -0.33 11.44
CA ALA A 114 10.65 1.08 11.20
C ALA A 114 11.62 1.73 10.19
N ALA A 115 11.10 2.66 9.40
CA ALA A 115 11.81 3.37 8.33
C ALA A 115 12.32 2.51 7.15
N GLN A 116 11.96 1.23 7.07
CA GLN A 116 12.27 0.38 5.91
C GLN A 116 11.11 0.28 4.90
N CYS A 117 10.01 1.03 5.08
CA CYS A 117 8.80 0.88 4.25
C CYS A 117 9.08 0.97 2.75
N SER A 118 9.72 2.05 2.30
CA SER A 118 10.08 2.23 0.89
C SER A 118 11.10 1.20 0.40
N LEU A 119 12.06 0.81 1.25
CA LEU A 119 13.06 -0.18 0.87
C LEU A 119 12.40 -1.52 0.57
N ARG A 120 11.50 -1.99 1.43
CA ARG A 120 10.85 -3.29 1.26
C ARG A 120 9.86 -3.29 0.13
N THR A 121 9.05 -2.23 0.00
CA THR A 121 8.13 -2.09 -1.12
C THR A 121 8.87 -2.02 -2.46
N SER A 122 9.97 -1.25 -2.54
CA SER A 122 10.77 -1.18 -3.78
C SER A 122 11.48 -2.49 -4.12
N GLN A 123 11.94 -3.26 -3.12
CA GLN A 123 12.50 -4.61 -3.34
C GLN A 123 11.47 -5.58 -3.90
N ILE A 124 10.23 -5.57 -3.39
CA ILE A 124 9.15 -6.40 -3.94
C ILE A 124 8.91 -6.00 -5.40
N LEU A 125 8.67 -4.71 -5.65
CA LEU A 125 8.36 -4.18 -6.99
C LEU A 125 9.48 -4.50 -7.99
N ALA A 126 10.73 -4.18 -7.69
CA ALA A 126 11.86 -4.43 -8.58
C ALA A 126 12.12 -5.92 -8.88
N SER A 127 11.51 -6.83 -8.11
CA SER A 127 11.61 -8.28 -8.33
C SER A 127 10.46 -8.87 -9.15
N LEU A 128 9.51 -8.04 -9.61
CA LEU A 128 8.39 -8.47 -10.44
C LEU A 128 8.75 -8.41 -11.94
N PRO A 129 8.23 -9.34 -12.76
CA PRO A 129 8.36 -9.26 -14.21
C PRO A 129 7.83 -7.94 -14.77
N GLY A 130 8.67 -7.22 -15.55
CA GLY A 130 8.32 -5.92 -16.13
C GLY A 130 8.61 -4.71 -15.23
N PHE A 131 9.14 -4.92 -14.02
CA PHE A 131 9.46 -3.86 -13.05
C PHE A 131 10.95 -3.82 -12.68
N ASP A 132 11.79 -4.60 -13.34
CA ASP A 132 13.23 -4.77 -13.10
C ASP A 132 14.04 -3.46 -13.22
N HIS A 133 13.48 -2.46 -13.89
CA HIS A 133 14.07 -1.12 -14.02
C HIS A 133 13.66 -0.15 -12.91
N LEU A 134 12.75 -0.54 -11.99
CA LEU A 134 12.43 0.27 -10.82
C LEU A 134 13.59 0.26 -9.83
N PRO A 135 13.94 1.42 -9.24
CA PRO A 135 15.06 1.50 -8.32
C PRO A 135 14.67 0.96 -6.94
N VAL A 136 15.60 0.27 -6.29
CA VAL A 136 15.51 -0.07 -4.87
C VAL A 136 15.94 1.14 -4.04
N VAL A 137 15.00 1.75 -3.31
CA VAL A 137 15.20 3.06 -2.68
C VAL A 137 14.64 3.13 -1.27
N TRP A 138 15.32 3.92 -0.42
CA TRP A 138 14.94 4.14 0.96
C TRP A 138 13.87 5.21 1.14
N PHE A 139 13.68 6.08 0.14
CA PHE A 139 12.83 7.27 0.28
C PHE A 139 11.53 7.13 -0.52
N PRO A 140 10.36 7.29 0.12
CA PRO A 140 9.07 7.14 -0.56
C PRO A 140 8.89 8.02 -1.80
N ASN A 141 9.36 9.28 -1.78
CA ASN A 141 9.26 10.15 -2.97
C ASN A 141 10.02 9.57 -4.18
N GLN A 142 11.17 8.95 -3.96
CA GLN A 142 11.96 8.37 -5.05
C GLN A 142 11.20 7.21 -5.69
N LEU A 143 10.60 6.35 -4.86
CA LEU A 143 9.80 5.22 -5.34
C LEU A 143 8.55 5.72 -6.07
N LYS A 144 7.79 6.64 -5.47
CA LYS A 144 6.63 7.29 -6.10
C LYS A 144 6.95 7.92 -7.44
N ASN A 145 8.07 8.64 -7.54
CA ASN A 145 8.47 9.29 -8.77
C ASN A 145 8.90 8.28 -9.85
N ALA A 146 9.51 7.16 -9.46
CA ALA A 146 9.88 6.10 -10.40
C ALA A 146 8.66 5.30 -10.88
N PHE A 147 7.81 4.87 -9.95
CA PHE A 147 6.58 4.14 -10.24
C PHE A 147 5.64 4.97 -11.12
N GLY A 148 5.46 6.26 -10.80
CA GLY A 148 4.63 7.17 -11.61
C GLY A 148 5.09 7.43 -13.04
N ARG A 149 6.29 6.97 -13.44
CA ARG A 149 6.78 7.06 -14.83
C ARG A 149 6.49 5.81 -15.66
N LEU A 150 5.97 4.75 -15.05
CA LEU A 150 5.55 3.56 -15.77
C LEU A 150 4.36 3.90 -16.68
N GLU A 151 4.36 3.32 -17.88
CA GLU A 151 3.25 3.49 -18.82
C GLU A 151 1.96 2.88 -18.22
N GLY A 152 0.84 3.58 -18.35
CA GLY A 152 -0.46 3.13 -17.86
C GLY A 152 -0.75 3.44 -16.38
N VAL A 153 0.20 4.05 -15.65
CA VAL A 153 -0.08 4.48 -14.27
C VAL A 153 -1.11 5.60 -14.24
N THR A 154 -2.12 5.42 -13.40
CA THR A 154 -3.06 6.46 -13.01
C THR A 154 -2.68 7.01 -11.64
N GLU A 155 -2.84 8.32 -11.42
CA GLU A 155 -2.52 8.96 -10.14
C GLU A 155 -3.72 9.73 -9.60
N VAL A 156 -4.04 9.50 -8.33
CA VAL A 156 -5.02 10.26 -7.57
C VAL A 156 -4.33 10.86 -6.35
N THR A 157 -4.55 12.15 -6.10
CA THR A 157 -4.06 12.82 -4.90
C THR A 157 -5.22 13.24 -4.01
N LEU A 158 -5.15 12.88 -2.74
CA LEU A 158 -6.18 13.16 -1.73
C LEU A 158 -5.60 14.08 -0.66
N HIS A 159 -6.18 15.27 -0.58
CA HIS A 159 -5.96 16.23 0.49
C HIS A 159 -7.18 16.22 1.40
N GLU A 160 -6.96 16.00 2.69
CA GLU A 160 -7.96 16.21 3.74
C GLU A 160 -7.66 17.56 4.40
N TYR A 161 -8.65 18.45 4.42
CA TYR A 161 -8.54 19.79 5.00
C TYR A 161 -9.09 19.85 6.44
N ASP A 162 -9.75 18.80 6.92
CA ASP A 162 -10.32 18.73 8.26
C ASP A 162 -9.27 18.31 9.32
N GLU A 163 -9.42 18.86 10.53
CA GLU A 163 -8.68 18.37 11.69
C GLU A 163 -9.27 17.02 12.10
N ALA A 164 -8.41 16.01 12.27
CA ALA A 164 -8.82 14.65 12.56
C ALA A 164 -9.65 14.59 13.85
N ASP A 165 -10.96 14.39 13.72
CA ASP A 165 -11.78 14.05 14.87
C ASP A 165 -11.63 12.57 15.19
N LYS A 166 -10.83 12.25 16.20
CA LYS A 166 -10.56 10.88 16.65
C LYS A 166 -11.69 10.31 17.53
N THR A 167 -12.82 11.01 17.67
CA THR A 167 -13.92 10.59 18.57
C THR A 167 -15.03 9.76 17.92
N LEU A 168 -14.94 9.41 16.64
CA LEU A 168 -15.89 8.51 15.98
C LEU A 168 -15.19 7.24 15.50
N ALA A 169 -14.94 6.29 16.42
CA ALA A 169 -14.41 4.95 16.14
C ALA A 169 -15.16 3.85 16.90
#